data_AF-A0A9N7LZ46-F1
#
_entry.id   AF-A0A9N7LZ46-F1
#
_cell.length_a   1.000
_cell.length_b   1.000
_cell.length_c   1.000
_cell.angle_alpha   90.00
_cell.angle_beta   90.00
_cell.angle_gamma   90.00
#
_symmetry.space_group_name_H-M   'P 1'
#
loop_
_entity.id
_entity.type
_entity.pdbx_description
1 polymer ?
#
loop_
_entity_poly.entity_id
_entity_poly.type
_entity_poly.pdbx_seq_one_letter_code
_entity_poly.pdbx_strand_id
1 'polypeptide(L)'
;MSGWVNTIPSMGSGVGNVGDGLAGLFSQGTDKISVFGLGVANHGGLNVGSANVGDANLGSANVGSANVGGGNVGDGNVGVANVGDGNVGGANVGGANVGGANTGDGNWGWGNTGGGNIGWGNTGVGNFGFGNQGSGNIGIGLSGDHQVGFGGWNSGSGNVGLFNSGDGNIGFFNSGSGNFGIANSGSFNTGIANAGLTNTGWFNSGLANTGWGNAGAYNSGGFNAGAYNTGSFNPGHVNTGWFNTGDTNTGLGNSGNINTGAFVSGDMNNGFFWRGTGQGLLGADYTITIPQIPLTIGGGGILNIPITGAITGLTV
;
A
#
# COMPACT_ATOMS: atom_id res chain seq x y z
N MET A 1 -2.88 25.43 76.78
CA MET A 1 -1.42 25.63 76.87
C MET A 1 -0.80 24.32 77.31
N SER A 2 0.16 23.83 76.53
CA SER A 2 1.21 22.86 76.88
C SER A 2 0.79 21.49 77.45
N GLY A 3 0.94 20.47 76.61
CA GLY A 3 0.97 19.06 77.00
C GLY A 3 1.83 18.30 76.00
N TRP A 4 3.13 18.61 76.02
CA TRP A 4 4.26 17.86 75.46
C TRP A 4 3.89 16.71 74.52
N VAL A 5 4.04 16.96 73.21
CA VAL A 5 4.28 15.89 72.24
C VAL A 5 5.52 15.15 72.73
N ASN A 6 5.32 13.97 73.30
CA ASN A 6 6.40 13.07 73.64
C ASN A 6 6.82 12.34 72.36
N THR A 7 7.46 13.04 71.44
CA THR A 7 8.24 12.42 70.36
C THR A 7 9.52 11.89 71.00
N ILE A 8 9.43 10.80 71.76
CA ILE A 8 10.58 9.92 71.91
C ILE A 8 10.58 9.12 70.61
N PRO A 9 11.53 9.33 69.69
CA PRO A 9 11.75 8.35 68.65
C PRO A 9 12.13 7.07 69.41
N SER A 10 11.36 5.99 69.25
CA SER A 10 11.78 4.70 69.78
C SER A 10 13.11 4.36 69.11
N MET A 11 14.23 4.63 69.81
CA MET A 11 15.56 4.27 69.36
C MET A 11 15.69 2.74 69.46
N GLY A 12 15.18 2.04 68.45
CA GLY A 12 15.39 0.61 68.31
C GLY A 12 16.84 0.35 67.90
N SER A 13 17.60 -0.36 68.73
CA SER A 13 18.91 -0.91 68.37
C SER A 13 18.77 -2.38 68.00
N GLY A 14 19.26 -2.78 66.82
CA GLY A 14 19.07 -4.13 66.31
C GLY A 14 19.63 -4.31 64.90
N VAL A 15 19.51 -5.53 64.37
CA VAL A 15 20.08 -5.95 63.08
C VAL A 15 19.10 -5.70 61.92
N GLY A 16 18.09 -4.85 62.09
CA GLY A 16 17.13 -4.55 61.02
C GLY A 16 15.85 -3.91 61.56
N ASN A 17 15.93 -2.63 61.93
CA ASN A 17 14.74 -1.91 62.37
C ASN A 17 14.26 -0.91 61.29
N VAL A 18 13.01 -0.46 61.40
CA VAL A 18 12.34 0.48 60.48
C VAL A 18 11.72 1.61 61.30
N GLY A 19 11.97 2.88 60.95
CA GLY A 19 11.40 4.06 61.60
C GLY A 19 12.32 5.29 61.61
N ASP A 20 11.78 6.47 61.95
CA ASP A 20 12.43 7.78 61.78
C ASP A 20 13.57 8.10 62.78
N GLY A 21 13.79 7.26 63.80
CA GLY A 21 14.77 7.53 64.87
C GLY A 21 15.57 6.30 65.25
N LEU A 22 16.36 5.78 64.32
CA LEU A 22 16.88 4.43 64.39
C LEU A 22 18.41 4.37 64.28
N ALA A 23 19.04 3.59 65.15
CA ALA A 23 20.46 3.26 65.09
C ALA A 23 20.60 1.73 65.06
N GLY A 24 21.01 1.16 63.92
CA GLY A 24 21.16 -0.29 63.77
C GLY A 24 22.11 -0.64 62.64
N LEU A 25 22.64 -1.86 62.63
CA LEU A 25 23.67 -2.29 61.68
C LEU A 25 23.22 -2.14 60.20
N PHE A 26 21.90 -2.11 59.96
CA PHE A 26 21.29 -1.92 58.64
C PHE A 26 20.16 -0.86 58.62
N SER A 27 20.23 0.18 59.46
CA SER A 27 19.17 1.20 59.57
C SER A 27 19.15 2.21 58.42
N GLN A 28 17.98 2.44 57.81
CA GLN A 28 17.65 3.65 57.04
C GLN A 28 16.22 4.12 57.35
N GLY A 29 15.91 5.39 57.03
CA GLY A 29 14.59 6.00 57.27
C GLY A 29 13.43 5.30 56.57
N THR A 30 12.21 5.68 56.94
CA THR A 30 10.95 4.96 56.67
C THR A 30 10.63 4.71 55.18
N ASP A 31 11.31 5.41 54.26
CA ASP A 31 11.15 5.29 52.81
C ASP A 31 12.35 4.63 52.10
N LYS A 32 13.27 3.98 52.82
CA LYS A 32 14.51 3.41 52.25
C LYS A 32 14.65 1.91 52.47
N ILE A 33 15.14 1.21 51.45
CA ILE A 33 15.44 -0.23 51.47
C ILE A 33 16.64 -0.50 52.41
N SER A 34 16.64 -1.64 53.12
CA SER A 34 17.67 -2.07 54.08
C SER A 34 19.11 -1.95 53.53
N VAL A 35 20.06 -1.46 54.34
CA VAL A 35 21.49 -1.34 53.97
C VAL A 35 22.18 -2.70 53.78
N PHE A 36 21.49 -3.82 54.10
CA PHE A 36 22.09 -5.14 53.96
C PHE A 36 22.56 -5.38 52.52
N GLY A 37 23.84 -5.64 52.33
CA GLY A 37 24.43 -5.94 51.02
C GLY A 37 25.72 -6.74 51.20
N LEU A 38 26.08 -7.53 50.19
CA LEU A 38 27.26 -8.38 50.17
C LEU A 38 28.24 -7.87 49.11
N GLY A 39 29.37 -7.30 49.52
CA GLY A 39 30.42 -6.81 48.63
C GLY A 39 30.92 -5.42 49.02
N VAL A 40 31.68 -4.77 48.13
CA VAL A 40 32.40 -3.51 48.45
C VAL A 40 31.99 -2.36 47.55
N ALA A 41 32.13 -1.13 48.07
CA ALA A 41 31.89 0.11 47.32
C ALA A 41 30.47 0.26 46.74
N ASN A 42 29.46 -0.31 47.40
CA ASN A 42 28.06 -0.11 47.01
C ASN A 42 27.46 1.13 47.69
N HIS A 43 26.65 1.89 46.93
CA HIS A 43 25.85 3.01 47.40
C HIS A 43 24.35 2.71 47.17
N GLY A 44 23.67 2.26 48.23
CA GLY A 44 22.29 1.76 48.17
C GLY A 44 22.14 0.45 48.96
N GLY A 45 20.92 -0.06 49.06
CA GLY A 45 20.54 -1.24 49.82
C GLY A 45 20.39 -2.53 48.99
N LEU A 46 20.43 -3.70 49.64
CA LEU A 46 20.17 -5.02 49.04
C LEU A 46 21.06 -5.40 47.83
N ASN A 47 22.27 -4.85 47.76
CA ASN A 47 23.21 -5.14 46.68
C ASN A 47 24.08 -6.37 46.98
N VAL A 48 24.22 -7.28 46.01
CA VAL A 48 25.16 -8.42 46.05
C VAL A 48 26.16 -8.27 44.90
N GLY A 49 27.40 -7.93 45.22
CA GLY A 49 28.48 -7.61 44.29
C GLY A 49 29.14 -6.28 44.65
N SER A 50 29.87 -5.66 43.72
CA SER A 50 30.71 -4.50 44.03
C SER A 50 30.43 -3.29 43.14
N ALA A 51 30.72 -2.09 43.66
CA ALA A 51 30.66 -0.83 42.92
C ALA A 51 29.27 -0.48 42.34
N ASN A 52 28.18 -0.89 43.00
CA ASN A 52 26.82 -0.55 42.56
C ASN A 52 26.35 0.78 43.15
N VAL A 53 25.59 1.55 42.38
CA VAL A 53 24.88 2.77 42.80
C VAL A 53 23.39 2.57 42.53
N GLY A 54 22.58 2.44 43.58
CA GLY A 54 21.16 2.07 43.52
C GLY A 54 20.86 0.84 44.37
N ASP A 55 19.60 0.38 44.33
CA ASP A 55 19.12 -0.66 45.23
C ASP A 55 18.92 -2.02 44.54
N ALA A 56 19.00 -3.11 45.31
CA ALA A 56 18.61 -4.47 44.90
C ALA A 56 19.34 -5.02 43.66
N ASN A 57 20.63 -4.70 43.48
CA ASN A 57 21.41 -5.22 42.35
C ASN A 57 22.13 -6.55 42.68
N LEU A 58 22.11 -7.50 41.75
CA LEU A 58 22.89 -8.73 41.77
C LEU A 58 23.97 -8.68 40.68
N GLY A 59 25.19 -8.33 41.06
CA GLY A 59 26.37 -8.22 40.21
C GLY A 59 27.13 -6.93 40.49
N SER A 60 27.93 -6.46 39.53
CA SER A 60 28.91 -5.39 39.79
C SER A 60 28.79 -4.22 38.83
N ALA A 61 29.20 -3.04 39.29
CA ALA A 61 29.29 -1.81 38.51
C ALA A 61 27.96 -1.36 37.86
N ASN A 62 26.83 -1.60 38.54
CA ASN A 62 25.52 -1.12 38.08
C ASN A 62 25.22 0.28 38.61
N VAL A 63 24.61 1.13 37.78
CA VAL A 63 24.05 2.44 38.15
C VAL A 63 22.56 2.41 37.86
N GLY A 64 21.73 2.34 38.90
CA GLY A 64 20.30 2.04 38.82
C GLY A 64 19.94 0.89 39.75
N SER A 65 18.67 0.51 39.75
CA SER A 65 18.10 -0.44 40.70
C SER A 65 17.63 -1.73 40.03
N ALA A 66 17.52 -2.79 40.83
CA ALA A 66 16.96 -4.09 40.43
C ALA A 66 17.66 -4.76 39.22
N ASN A 67 18.95 -4.51 39.02
CA ASN A 67 19.72 -5.13 37.93
C ASN A 67 20.28 -6.50 38.32
N VAL A 68 20.29 -7.45 37.38
CA VAL A 68 20.96 -8.75 37.49
C VAL A 68 22.03 -8.83 36.41
N GLY A 69 23.30 -8.99 36.81
CA GLY A 69 24.48 -8.90 35.95
C GLY A 69 25.27 -7.63 36.23
N GLY A 70 26.05 -7.12 35.27
CA GLY A 70 27.04 -6.09 35.56
C GLY A 70 27.25 -5.04 34.48
N GLY A 71 27.70 -3.87 34.91
CA GLY A 71 27.95 -2.72 34.03
C GLY A 71 26.70 -2.09 33.45
N ASN A 72 25.53 -2.25 34.08
CA ASN A 72 24.28 -1.68 33.57
C ASN A 72 24.09 -0.24 34.07
N VAL A 73 23.52 0.62 33.24
CA VAL A 73 23.09 1.99 33.57
C VAL A 73 21.60 2.09 33.28
N GLY A 74 20.76 2.21 34.31
CA GLY A 74 19.30 2.12 34.23
C GLY A 74 18.75 1.02 35.15
N ASP A 75 17.44 0.86 35.15
CA ASP A 75 16.71 0.01 36.09
C ASP A 75 16.25 -1.31 35.46
N GLY A 76 16.22 -2.38 36.26
CA GLY A 76 15.54 -3.63 35.91
C GLY A 76 16.18 -4.42 34.77
N ASN A 77 17.49 -4.26 34.50
CA ASN A 77 18.17 -4.99 33.45
C ASN A 77 18.63 -6.38 33.91
N VAL A 78 18.53 -7.38 33.02
CA VAL A 78 19.04 -8.74 33.22
C VAL A 78 20.11 -9.03 32.16
N GLY A 79 21.37 -8.91 32.54
CA GLY A 79 22.55 -9.21 31.74
C GLY A 79 23.63 -8.14 31.92
N VAL A 80 24.41 -7.86 30.87
CA VAL A 80 25.64 -7.06 31.01
C VAL A 80 25.68 -5.85 30.07
N ALA A 81 26.29 -4.76 30.54
CA ALA A 81 26.61 -3.58 29.74
C ALA A 81 25.40 -2.95 29.04
N ASN A 82 24.21 -2.95 29.67
CA ASN A 82 23.03 -2.29 29.13
C ASN A 82 22.97 -0.82 29.57
N VAL A 83 22.47 0.06 28.71
CA VAL A 83 22.19 1.48 29.00
C VAL A 83 20.71 1.75 28.68
N GLY A 84 19.90 2.04 29.69
CA GLY A 84 18.44 2.11 29.62
C GLY A 84 17.79 1.06 30.51
N ASP A 85 16.46 0.96 30.45
CA ASP A 85 15.67 0.21 31.44
C ASP A 85 15.06 -1.08 30.87
N GLY A 86 14.94 -2.11 31.71
CA GLY A 86 14.16 -3.32 31.41
C GLY A 86 14.71 -4.19 30.29
N ASN A 87 16.02 -4.16 30.02
CA ASN A 87 16.63 -4.99 28.99
C ASN A 87 16.94 -6.41 29.50
N VAL A 88 16.79 -7.42 28.64
CA VAL A 88 17.19 -8.80 28.89
C VAL A 88 18.23 -9.23 27.86
N GLY A 89 19.46 -9.47 28.29
CA GLY A 89 20.63 -9.76 27.46
C GLY A 89 21.72 -8.71 27.66
N GLY A 90 22.50 -8.38 26.63
CA GLY A 90 23.69 -7.55 26.84
C GLY A 90 24.05 -6.58 25.73
N ALA A 91 24.79 -5.54 26.11
CA ALA A 91 25.23 -4.46 25.24
C ALA A 91 24.08 -3.72 24.53
N ASN A 92 22.91 -3.62 25.17
CA ASN A 92 21.77 -2.86 24.63
C ASN A 92 21.84 -1.39 25.04
N VAL A 93 21.43 -0.48 24.16
CA VAL A 93 21.26 0.95 24.43
C VAL A 93 19.81 1.32 24.11
N GLY A 94 19.05 1.80 25.08
CA GLY A 94 17.59 1.97 25.00
C GLY A 94 16.86 1.03 25.97
N GLY A 95 15.54 1.02 25.92
CA GLY A 95 14.69 0.29 26.86
C GLY A 95 14.00 -0.94 26.29
N ALA A 96 13.63 -1.86 27.18
CA ALA A 96 12.77 -3.03 26.89
C ALA A 96 13.26 -3.95 25.75
N ASN A 97 14.57 -4.04 25.53
CA ASN A 97 15.14 -4.94 24.51
C ASN A 97 15.33 -6.36 25.05
N VAL A 98 15.10 -7.37 24.21
CA VAL A 98 15.38 -8.78 24.50
C VAL A 98 16.40 -9.30 23.50
N GLY A 99 17.55 -9.77 23.96
CA GLY A 99 18.71 -10.16 23.15
C GLY A 99 19.88 -9.20 23.35
N GLY A 100 20.69 -8.96 22.32
CA GLY A 100 21.94 -8.23 22.50
C GLY A 100 22.35 -7.28 21.38
N ALA A 101 23.20 -6.33 21.74
CA ALA A 101 23.70 -5.29 20.84
C ALA A 101 22.62 -4.47 20.14
N ASN A 102 21.44 -4.31 20.76
CA ASN A 102 20.37 -3.48 20.20
C ASN A 102 20.56 -2.01 20.57
N THR A 103 20.20 -1.09 19.67
CA THR A 103 20.18 0.35 19.89
C THR A 103 18.78 0.89 19.60
N GLY A 104 18.14 1.54 20.56
CA GLY A 104 16.72 1.93 20.55
C GLY A 104 15.85 1.00 21.41
N ASP A 105 14.54 1.05 21.24
CA ASP A 105 13.58 0.50 22.21
C ASP A 105 12.78 -0.71 21.70
N GLY A 106 12.50 -1.66 22.58
CA GLY A 106 11.54 -2.74 22.32
C GLY A 106 11.96 -3.74 21.24
N ASN A 107 13.25 -3.90 20.98
CA ASN A 107 13.74 -4.84 19.97
C ASN A 107 13.87 -6.26 20.56
N TRP A 108 13.49 -7.27 19.79
CA TRP A 108 13.72 -8.68 20.11
C TRP A 108 14.70 -9.31 19.12
N GLY A 109 15.92 -9.55 19.57
CA GLY A 109 16.95 -10.29 18.84
C GLY A 109 18.31 -9.61 18.96
N TRP A 110 19.08 -9.59 17.87
CA TRP A 110 20.49 -9.19 17.92
C TRP A 110 20.82 -8.07 16.94
N GLY A 111 21.52 -7.04 17.41
CA GLY A 111 22.09 -6.02 16.53
C GLY A 111 21.08 -5.12 15.85
N ASN A 112 19.86 -4.99 16.38
CA ASN A 112 18.84 -4.12 15.78
C ASN A 112 19.08 -2.65 16.16
N THR A 113 18.81 -1.73 15.23
CA THR A 113 18.87 -0.28 15.45
C THR A 113 17.49 0.34 15.17
N GLY A 114 16.95 1.12 16.11
CA GLY A 114 15.60 1.68 16.04
C GLY A 114 14.62 0.99 16.99
N GLY A 115 13.35 0.86 16.60
CA GLY A 115 12.28 0.49 17.54
C GLY A 115 11.45 -0.74 17.12
N GLY A 116 11.14 -1.63 18.05
CA GLY A 116 10.15 -2.70 17.84
C GLY A 116 10.53 -3.73 16.78
N ASN A 117 11.82 -3.91 16.48
CA ASN A 117 12.26 -4.88 15.48
C ASN A 117 12.36 -6.28 16.09
N ILE A 118 11.97 -7.31 15.34
CA ILE A 118 12.09 -8.72 15.72
C ILE A 118 13.04 -9.42 14.73
N GLY A 119 14.16 -9.91 15.22
CA GLY A 119 15.16 -10.62 14.43
C GLY A 119 16.56 -10.01 14.56
N TRP A 120 17.31 -10.00 13.45
CA TRP A 120 18.75 -9.73 13.50
C TRP A 120 19.16 -8.62 12.55
N GLY A 121 19.91 -7.64 13.05
CA GLY A 121 20.53 -6.61 12.21
C GLY A 121 19.56 -5.69 11.49
N ASN A 122 18.33 -5.54 11.96
CA ASN A 122 17.36 -4.65 11.32
C ASN A 122 17.60 -3.20 11.75
N THR A 123 17.43 -2.27 10.82
CA THR A 123 17.53 -0.82 11.06
C THR A 123 16.20 -0.14 10.71
N GLY A 124 15.62 0.58 11.66
CA GLY A 124 14.35 1.29 11.52
C GLY A 124 13.30 0.79 12.50
N VAL A 125 12.02 0.70 12.09
CA VAL A 125 10.91 0.44 13.01
C VAL A 125 10.05 -0.75 12.59
N GLY A 126 9.77 -1.66 13.51
CA GLY A 126 8.76 -2.70 13.32
C GLY A 126 9.10 -3.73 12.24
N ASN A 127 10.39 -3.98 11.97
CA ASN A 127 10.80 -4.98 10.99
C ASN A 127 10.81 -6.39 11.61
N PHE A 128 10.43 -7.40 10.83
CA PHE A 128 10.53 -8.82 11.18
C PHE A 128 11.49 -9.54 10.23
N GLY A 129 12.59 -10.10 10.75
CA GLY A 129 13.54 -10.91 9.99
C GLY A 129 14.99 -10.44 10.10
N PHE A 130 15.72 -10.41 8.98
CA PHE A 130 17.18 -10.27 8.99
C PHE A 130 17.64 -9.10 8.11
N GLY A 131 18.39 -8.14 8.65
CA GLY A 131 19.08 -7.13 7.85
C GLY A 131 18.17 -6.18 7.07
N ASN A 132 16.93 -5.96 7.53
CA ASN A 132 16.00 -5.06 6.85
C ASN A 132 16.27 -3.60 7.23
N GLN A 133 16.17 -2.69 6.27
CA GLN A 133 16.33 -1.24 6.44
C GLN A 133 15.02 -0.52 6.08
N GLY A 134 14.48 0.27 7.01
CA GLY A 134 13.22 1.00 6.88
C GLY A 134 12.18 0.56 7.91
N SER A 135 10.90 0.63 7.57
CA SER A 135 9.80 0.41 8.51
C SER A 135 8.83 -0.68 8.06
N GLY A 136 8.43 -1.58 8.96
CA GLY A 136 7.37 -2.55 8.71
C GLY A 136 7.70 -3.64 7.69
N ASN A 137 8.98 -3.95 7.46
CA ASN A 137 9.39 -4.98 6.52
C ASN A 137 9.32 -6.38 7.14
N ILE A 138 8.97 -7.39 6.34
CA ILE A 138 8.97 -8.81 6.73
C ILE A 138 9.83 -9.60 5.74
N GLY A 139 11.03 -9.98 6.14
CA GLY A 139 11.95 -10.64 5.21
C GLY A 139 13.43 -10.60 5.56
N ILE A 140 14.26 -10.74 4.53
CA ILE A 140 15.72 -10.74 4.66
C ILE A 140 16.30 -9.67 3.73
N GLY A 141 17.07 -8.71 4.22
CA GLY A 141 17.87 -7.78 3.41
C GLY A 141 17.06 -6.73 2.65
N LEU A 142 15.83 -6.43 3.08
CA LEU A 142 14.95 -5.46 2.41
C LEU A 142 15.42 -4.02 2.65
N SER A 143 15.18 -3.13 1.69
CA SER A 143 15.50 -1.70 1.80
C SER A 143 14.31 -0.86 1.32
N GLY A 144 13.65 -0.18 2.24
CA GLY A 144 12.42 0.61 2.04
C GLY A 144 11.38 0.28 3.11
N ASP A 145 10.11 0.63 2.88
CA ASP A 145 9.06 0.44 3.90
C ASP A 145 7.99 -0.57 3.43
N HIS A 146 7.39 -1.28 4.39
CA HIS A 146 6.26 -2.21 4.23
C HIS A 146 6.47 -3.31 3.17
N GLN A 147 7.71 -3.76 2.97
CA GLN A 147 8.02 -4.82 2.01
C GLN A 147 7.90 -6.22 2.62
N VAL A 148 7.56 -7.20 1.79
CA VAL A 148 7.59 -8.63 2.18
C VAL A 148 8.38 -9.43 1.14
N GLY A 149 9.48 -10.08 1.55
CA GLY A 149 10.29 -10.92 0.65
C GLY A 149 11.79 -11.01 0.97
N PHE A 150 12.62 -11.06 -0.07
CA PHE A 150 14.08 -11.12 0.03
C PHE A 150 14.74 -9.90 -0.65
N GLY A 151 15.84 -9.47 -0.05
CA GLY A 151 16.60 -8.28 -0.35
C GLY A 151 17.24 -8.32 -1.72
N GLY A 152 17.31 -7.15 -2.36
CA GLY A 152 17.80 -7.01 -3.73
C GLY A 152 16.83 -7.49 -4.80
N TRP A 153 15.70 -8.09 -4.43
CA TRP A 153 14.66 -8.48 -5.37
C TRP A 153 13.49 -7.51 -5.38
N ASN A 154 13.23 -6.71 -4.33
CA ASN A 154 12.25 -5.62 -4.43
C ASN A 154 12.93 -4.25 -4.23
N SER A 155 12.45 -3.24 -4.95
CA SER A 155 12.86 -1.83 -4.79
C SER A 155 11.65 -0.90 -4.74
N GLY A 156 11.68 0.12 -3.88
CA GLY A 156 10.56 1.02 -3.62
C GLY A 156 9.80 0.65 -2.35
N SER A 157 8.50 0.92 -2.26
CA SER A 157 7.70 0.77 -1.02
C SER A 157 6.55 -0.23 -1.17
N GLY A 158 6.16 -0.92 -0.10
CA GLY A 158 4.91 -1.70 -0.05
C GLY A 158 4.83 -2.90 -1.00
N ASN A 159 5.95 -3.37 -1.56
CA ASN A 159 5.95 -4.48 -2.51
C ASN A 159 5.89 -5.83 -1.78
N VAL A 160 5.05 -6.74 -2.29
CA VAL A 160 4.89 -8.11 -1.80
C VAL A 160 5.25 -9.09 -2.92
N GLY A 161 6.25 -9.94 -2.69
CA GLY A 161 6.72 -10.93 -3.67
C GLY A 161 8.18 -10.74 -4.05
N LEU A 162 8.55 -10.93 -5.31
CA LEU A 162 9.96 -10.84 -5.76
C LEU A 162 10.09 -10.08 -7.09
N PHE A 163 11.23 -9.43 -7.30
CA PHE A 163 11.56 -8.70 -8.54
C PHE A 163 10.64 -7.51 -8.84
N ASN A 164 9.95 -6.95 -7.83
CA ASN A 164 9.07 -5.80 -8.02
C ASN A 164 9.83 -4.47 -7.83
N SER A 165 9.50 -3.47 -8.65
CA SER A 165 10.03 -2.10 -8.55
C SER A 165 8.92 -1.06 -8.49
N GLY A 166 9.08 -0.03 -7.65
CA GLY A 166 8.08 1.01 -7.42
C GLY A 166 7.24 0.72 -6.17
N ASP A 167 5.95 1.01 -6.20
CA ASP A 167 5.14 1.11 -4.99
C ASP A 167 3.92 0.18 -4.97
N GLY A 168 3.75 -0.61 -3.92
CA GLY A 168 2.51 -1.36 -3.67
C GLY A 168 2.23 -2.50 -4.65
N ASN A 169 3.25 -3.05 -5.31
CA ASN A 169 3.06 -4.15 -6.26
C ASN A 169 2.99 -5.50 -5.54
N ILE A 170 2.10 -6.39 -6.00
CA ILE A 170 1.93 -7.73 -5.47
C ILE A 170 2.19 -8.76 -6.59
N GLY A 171 3.16 -9.65 -6.37
CA GLY A 171 3.49 -10.74 -7.28
C GLY A 171 4.95 -10.69 -7.73
N PHE A 172 5.21 -10.80 -9.04
CA PHE A 172 6.56 -10.96 -9.57
C PHE A 172 6.88 -10.01 -10.72
N PHE A 173 8.11 -9.47 -10.75
CA PHE A 173 8.62 -8.69 -11.89
C PHE A 173 7.80 -7.43 -12.24
N ASN A 174 6.93 -6.94 -11.36
CA ASN A 174 6.12 -5.77 -11.67
C ASN A 174 6.92 -4.47 -11.51
N SER A 175 6.61 -3.45 -12.31
CA SER A 175 7.23 -2.13 -12.25
C SER A 175 6.16 -1.03 -12.22
N GLY A 176 6.36 -0.02 -11.39
CA GLY A 176 5.44 1.11 -11.21
C GLY A 176 4.60 0.97 -9.95
N SER A 177 3.29 1.19 -10.01
CA SER A 177 2.45 1.34 -8.80
C SER A 177 1.22 0.44 -8.78
N GLY A 178 0.97 -0.26 -7.68
CA GLY A 178 -0.29 -0.96 -7.41
C GLY A 178 -0.62 -2.09 -8.38
N ASN A 179 0.37 -2.69 -9.03
CA ASN A 179 0.14 -3.79 -9.96
C ASN A 179 -0.04 -5.12 -9.21
N PHE A 180 -0.94 -5.98 -9.68
CA PHE A 180 -1.17 -7.33 -9.16
C PHE A 180 -0.91 -8.38 -10.24
N GLY A 181 0.06 -9.26 -10.03
CA GLY A 181 0.35 -10.38 -10.93
C GLY A 181 1.82 -10.41 -11.36
N ILE A 182 2.07 -10.60 -12.66
CA ILE A 182 3.41 -10.91 -13.18
C ILE A 182 3.81 -9.95 -14.28
N ALA A 183 4.99 -9.35 -14.19
CA ALA A 183 5.63 -8.56 -15.25
C ALA A 183 4.80 -7.38 -15.77
N ASN A 184 3.89 -6.84 -14.95
CA ASN A 184 3.13 -5.66 -15.34
C ASN A 184 3.98 -4.40 -15.18
N SER A 185 3.78 -3.41 -16.06
CA SER A 185 4.47 -2.12 -16.03
C SER A 185 3.46 -0.97 -16.05
N GLY A 186 3.69 0.06 -15.25
CA GLY A 186 2.78 1.20 -15.13
C GLY A 186 1.97 1.12 -13.84
N SER A 187 0.65 1.29 -13.88
CA SER A 187 -0.15 1.41 -12.66
C SER A 187 -1.45 0.63 -12.68
N PHE A 188 -1.79 0.01 -11.54
CA PHE A 188 -3.06 -0.66 -11.28
C PHE A 188 -3.41 -1.75 -12.30
N ASN A 189 -2.42 -2.37 -12.93
CA ASN A 189 -2.67 -3.47 -13.84
C ASN A 189 -2.82 -4.78 -13.06
N THR A 190 -3.73 -5.64 -13.52
CA THR A 190 -3.99 -6.96 -12.94
C THR A 190 -3.81 -8.05 -13.99
N GLY A 191 -2.96 -9.04 -13.71
CA GLY A 191 -2.71 -10.17 -14.62
C GLY A 191 -1.25 -10.26 -15.05
N ILE A 192 -0.98 -10.48 -16.34
CA ILE A 192 0.37 -10.78 -16.83
C ILE A 192 0.78 -9.82 -17.95
N ALA A 193 1.97 -9.24 -17.80
CA ALA A 193 2.65 -8.48 -18.85
C ALA A 193 1.82 -7.34 -19.45
N ASN A 194 0.94 -6.74 -18.66
CA ASN A 194 0.22 -5.54 -19.10
C ASN A 194 1.09 -4.30 -18.91
N ALA A 195 0.98 -3.34 -19.82
CA ALA A 195 1.68 -2.06 -19.78
C ALA A 195 0.69 -0.90 -19.79
N GLY A 196 0.90 0.11 -18.94
CA GLY A 196 0.06 1.31 -18.87
C GLY A 196 -0.80 1.35 -17.62
N LEU A 197 -2.05 1.77 -17.72
CA LEU A 197 -2.93 2.08 -16.59
C LEU A 197 -4.18 1.18 -16.57
N THR A 198 -4.47 0.58 -15.42
CA THR A 198 -5.75 -0.12 -15.12
C THR A 198 -6.13 -1.25 -16.10
N ASN A 199 -5.15 -1.91 -16.73
CA ASN A 199 -5.45 -3.02 -17.63
C ASN A 199 -5.64 -4.32 -16.85
N THR A 200 -6.54 -5.19 -17.32
CA THR A 200 -6.79 -6.51 -16.73
C THR A 200 -6.64 -7.63 -17.77
N GLY A 201 -5.93 -8.70 -17.42
CA GLY A 201 -5.72 -9.86 -18.30
C GLY A 201 -4.27 -10.00 -18.74
N TRP A 202 -4.01 -10.18 -20.03
CA TRP A 202 -2.68 -10.54 -20.54
C TRP A 202 -2.20 -9.64 -21.67
N PHE A 203 -0.97 -9.13 -21.58
CA PHE A 203 -0.31 -8.43 -22.69
C PHE A 203 -1.07 -7.21 -23.23
N ASN A 204 -1.92 -6.58 -22.42
CA ASN A 204 -2.60 -5.36 -22.84
C ASN A 204 -1.68 -4.15 -22.67
N SER A 205 -1.75 -3.20 -23.59
CA SER A 205 -0.98 -1.95 -23.56
C SER A 205 -1.90 -0.73 -23.65
N GLY A 206 -1.72 0.23 -22.75
CA GLY A 206 -2.47 1.48 -22.74
C GLY A 206 -3.38 1.62 -21.52
N LEU A 207 -4.64 2.02 -21.71
CA LEU A 207 -5.55 2.42 -20.63
C LEU A 207 -6.78 1.51 -20.55
N ALA A 208 -7.05 0.94 -19.38
CA ALA A 208 -8.32 0.31 -19.04
C ALA A 208 -8.79 -0.76 -20.03
N ASN A 209 -7.85 -1.51 -20.62
CA ASN A 209 -8.18 -2.63 -21.48
C ASN A 209 -8.41 -3.90 -20.66
N THR A 210 -9.34 -4.74 -21.11
CA THR A 210 -9.63 -6.04 -20.50
C THR A 210 -9.56 -7.16 -21.53
N GLY A 211 -8.96 -8.29 -21.15
CA GLY A 211 -8.77 -9.46 -22.00
C GLY A 211 -7.32 -9.64 -22.40
N TRP A 212 -7.01 -9.82 -23.69
CA TRP A 212 -5.64 -10.12 -24.13
C TRP A 212 -5.16 -9.32 -25.34
N GLY A 213 -3.90 -8.89 -25.31
CA GLY A 213 -3.21 -8.32 -26.47
C GLY A 213 -3.85 -7.06 -27.05
N ASN A 214 -4.66 -6.34 -26.27
CA ASN A 214 -5.25 -5.09 -26.72
C ASN A 214 -4.25 -3.94 -26.62
N ALA A 215 -4.29 -3.01 -27.57
CA ALA A 215 -3.46 -1.81 -27.59
C ALA A 215 -4.33 -0.55 -27.71
N GLY A 216 -4.13 0.42 -26.82
CA GLY A 216 -4.89 1.68 -26.79
C GLY A 216 -5.77 1.78 -25.54
N ALA A 217 -7.03 2.19 -25.68
CA ALA A 217 -7.86 2.55 -24.53
C ALA A 217 -9.24 1.89 -24.50
N TYR A 218 -9.68 1.42 -23.34
CA TYR A 218 -11.04 0.93 -23.10
C TYR A 218 -11.48 -0.20 -24.04
N ASN A 219 -10.56 -1.04 -24.47
CA ASN A 219 -10.90 -2.19 -25.30
C ASN A 219 -11.23 -3.42 -24.44
N SER A 220 -12.21 -4.20 -24.87
CA SER A 220 -12.62 -5.44 -24.21
C SER A 220 -12.55 -6.63 -25.17
N GLY A 221 -11.86 -7.70 -24.77
CA GLY A 221 -11.68 -8.92 -25.56
C GLY A 221 -10.24 -9.09 -26.03
N GLY A 222 -10.01 -9.30 -27.33
CA GLY A 222 -8.71 -9.78 -27.82
C GLY A 222 -8.14 -9.02 -29.01
N PHE A 223 -6.86 -8.63 -29.01
CA PHE A 223 -6.18 -8.05 -30.17
C PHE A 223 -6.91 -6.84 -30.81
N ASN A 224 -7.58 -6.02 -30.00
CA ASN A 224 -8.14 -4.77 -30.48
C ASN A 224 -7.08 -3.67 -30.42
N ALA A 225 -7.00 -2.83 -31.44
CA ALA A 225 -6.08 -1.69 -31.49
C ALA A 225 -6.88 -0.40 -31.65
N GLY A 226 -6.59 0.63 -30.84
CA GLY A 226 -7.34 1.89 -30.84
C GLY A 226 -8.20 2.02 -29.58
N ALA A 227 -9.45 2.46 -29.69
CA ALA A 227 -10.24 2.77 -28.50
C ALA A 227 -11.70 2.31 -28.54
N TYR A 228 -12.23 1.92 -27.38
CA TYR A 228 -13.63 1.55 -27.17
C TYR A 228 -14.11 0.37 -28.04
N ASN A 229 -13.21 -0.55 -28.39
CA ASN A 229 -13.58 -1.72 -29.16
C ASN A 229 -14.00 -2.88 -28.23
N THR A 230 -15.04 -3.62 -28.61
CA THR A 230 -15.49 -4.82 -27.90
C THR A 230 -15.51 -6.03 -28.83
N GLY A 231 -14.98 -7.16 -28.37
CA GLY A 231 -14.82 -8.39 -29.16
C GLY A 231 -13.36 -8.64 -29.51
N SER A 232 -13.04 -9.12 -30.73
CA SER A 232 -11.65 -9.40 -31.07
C SER A 232 -11.23 -8.97 -32.47
N PHE A 233 -9.93 -8.63 -32.61
CA PHE A 233 -9.31 -8.25 -33.87
C PHE A 233 -9.98 -7.03 -34.51
N ASN A 234 -10.32 -6.02 -33.70
CA ASN A 234 -10.87 -4.77 -34.23
C ASN A 234 -9.86 -3.61 -34.13
N PRO A 235 -9.09 -3.31 -35.19
CA PRO A 235 -8.33 -2.07 -35.33
C PRO A 235 -9.23 -0.87 -35.64
N GLY A 236 -9.02 0.24 -34.93
CA GLY A 236 -9.77 1.49 -35.06
C GLY A 236 -10.53 1.84 -33.78
N HIS A 237 -11.66 2.53 -33.91
CA HIS A 237 -12.40 3.05 -32.76
C HIS A 237 -13.87 2.62 -32.78
N VAL A 238 -14.42 2.34 -31.59
CA VAL A 238 -15.87 2.11 -31.37
C VAL A 238 -16.41 0.92 -32.18
N ASN A 239 -15.57 -0.10 -32.44
CA ASN A 239 -16.01 -1.30 -33.13
C ASN A 239 -16.53 -2.35 -32.16
N THR A 240 -17.62 -3.04 -32.52
CA THR A 240 -18.16 -4.16 -31.76
C THR A 240 -18.24 -5.41 -32.63
N GLY A 241 -17.70 -6.53 -32.15
CA GLY A 241 -17.73 -7.82 -32.84
C GLY A 241 -16.33 -8.30 -33.21
N TRP A 242 -16.15 -8.84 -34.42
CA TRP A 242 -14.89 -9.46 -34.82
C TRP A 242 -14.36 -8.97 -36.16
N PHE A 243 -13.05 -8.81 -36.26
CA PHE A 243 -12.35 -8.52 -37.51
C PHE A 243 -12.81 -7.21 -38.19
N ASN A 244 -13.33 -6.25 -37.42
CA ASN A 244 -13.73 -4.97 -37.98
C ASN A 244 -12.55 -4.00 -38.01
N THR A 245 -12.17 -3.53 -39.19
CA THR A 245 -11.19 -2.44 -39.36
C THR A 245 -11.92 -1.14 -39.70
N GLY A 246 -11.36 0.00 -39.31
CA GLY A 246 -12.03 1.30 -39.46
C GLY A 246 -12.79 1.66 -38.18
N ASP A 247 -13.77 2.55 -38.27
CA ASP A 247 -14.43 3.14 -37.10
C ASP A 247 -15.95 2.89 -37.06
N THR A 248 -16.48 2.70 -35.86
CA THR A 248 -17.92 2.60 -35.56
C THR A 248 -18.61 1.44 -36.30
N ASN A 249 -17.93 0.31 -36.47
CA ASN A 249 -18.52 -0.87 -37.09
C ASN A 249 -19.07 -1.85 -36.06
N THR A 250 -20.22 -2.45 -36.36
CA THR A 250 -20.80 -3.54 -35.56
C THR A 250 -20.96 -4.79 -36.42
N GLY A 251 -20.43 -5.92 -35.96
CA GLY A 251 -20.61 -7.23 -36.58
C GLY A 251 -19.30 -7.92 -36.94
N LEU A 252 -19.19 -8.48 -38.15
CA LEU A 252 -18.09 -9.37 -38.53
C LEU A 252 -17.41 -8.92 -39.84
N GLY A 253 -16.12 -8.60 -39.77
CA GLY A 253 -15.30 -8.43 -40.98
C GLY A 253 -15.66 -7.20 -41.80
N ASN A 254 -16.03 -6.09 -41.15
CA ASN A 254 -16.32 -4.83 -41.85
C ASN A 254 -15.05 -3.97 -41.91
N SER A 255 -14.69 -3.42 -43.08
CA SER A 255 -13.45 -2.66 -43.26
C SER A 255 -13.60 -1.16 -43.48
N GLY A 256 -14.81 -0.68 -43.77
CA GLY A 256 -15.14 0.75 -43.88
C GLY A 256 -15.54 1.34 -42.53
N ASN A 257 -16.34 2.40 -42.53
CA ASN A 257 -16.80 3.10 -41.33
C ASN A 257 -18.33 3.08 -41.22
N ILE A 258 -18.83 3.09 -39.97
CA ILE A 258 -20.27 3.23 -39.67
C ILE A 258 -21.08 2.09 -40.31
N ASN A 259 -20.55 0.85 -40.27
CA ASN A 259 -21.25 -0.30 -40.83
C ASN A 259 -21.87 -1.17 -39.75
N THR A 260 -23.08 -1.68 -40.00
CA THR A 260 -23.68 -2.75 -39.20
C THR A 260 -23.91 -3.97 -40.09
N GLY A 261 -23.39 -5.12 -39.69
CA GLY A 261 -23.56 -6.39 -40.39
C GLY A 261 -22.25 -7.13 -40.63
N ALA A 262 -22.10 -7.79 -41.78
CA ALA A 262 -20.89 -8.59 -42.02
C ALA A 262 -20.34 -8.53 -43.44
N PHE A 263 -19.02 -8.62 -43.54
CA PHE A 263 -18.25 -8.61 -44.77
C PHE A 263 -18.50 -7.35 -45.63
N VAL A 264 -18.63 -6.20 -44.98
CA VAL A 264 -18.87 -4.91 -45.63
C VAL A 264 -17.55 -4.15 -45.84
N SER A 265 -17.28 -3.69 -47.06
CA SER A 265 -16.06 -2.93 -47.37
C SER A 265 -16.25 -1.43 -47.56
N GLY A 266 -17.49 -0.96 -47.78
CA GLY A 266 -17.80 0.46 -47.93
C GLY A 266 -18.24 1.12 -46.63
N ASP A 267 -18.82 2.32 -46.70
CA ASP A 267 -19.19 3.13 -45.51
C ASP A 267 -20.71 3.28 -45.34
N MET A 268 -21.17 3.52 -44.10
CA MET A 268 -22.57 3.82 -43.77
C MET A 268 -23.56 2.75 -44.26
N ASN A 269 -23.19 1.47 -44.20
CA ASN A 269 -24.03 0.39 -44.69
C ASN A 269 -24.69 -0.40 -43.56
N ASN A 270 -25.83 -1.01 -43.87
CA ASN A 270 -26.50 -1.99 -43.01
C ASN A 270 -26.77 -3.28 -43.80
N GLY A 271 -26.21 -4.41 -43.36
CA GLY A 271 -26.43 -5.72 -43.98
C GLY A 271 -25.15 -6.48 -44.32
N PHE A 272 -25.17 -7.24 -45.42
CA PHE A 272 -24.13 -8.22 -45.74
C PHE A 272 -23.51 -7.94 -47.10
N PHE A 273 -22.19 -8.13 -47.22
CA PHE A 273 -21.45 -8.10 -48.49
C PHE A 273 -21.54 -6.78 -49.29
N TRP A 274 -21.87 -5.67 -48.62
CA TRP A 274 -21.92 -4.35 -49.23
C TRP A 274 -20.52 -3.81 -49.53
N ARG A 275 -20.39 -3.12 -50.67
CA ARG A 275 -19.12 -2.56 -51.14
C ARG A 275 -19.16 -1.07 -51.40
N GLY A 276 -20.35 -0.52 -51.58
CA GLY A 276 -20.59 0.91 -51.79
C GLY A 276 -20.90 1.64 -50.48
N THR A 277 -21.40 2.85 -50.61
CA THR A 277 -21.77 3.70 -49.48
C THR A 277 -23.28 3.79 -49.33
N GLY A 278 -23.80 3.76 -48.10
CA GLY A 278 -25.22 3.98 -47.83
C GLY A 278 -26.15 2.83 -48.30
N GLN A 279 -25.67 1.59 -48.31
CA GLN A 279 -26.44 0.44 -48.77
C GLN A 279 -27.20 -0.21 -47.61
N GLY A 280 -28.42 -0.68 -47.89
CA GLY A 280 -29.29 -1.31 -46.89
C GLY A 280 -29.90 -0.33 -45.87
N LEU A 281 -29.91 0.96 -46.19
CA LEU A 281 -30.67 2.00 -45.46
C LEU A 281 -32.18 1.80 -45.66
N LEU A 282 -32.96 2.16 -44.64
CA LEU A 282 -34.41 2.22 -44.75
C LEU A 282 -34.79 3.54 -45.43
N GLY A 283 -35.53 3.46 -46.55
CA GLY A 283 -36.09 4.63 -47.24
C GLY A 283 -37.55 4.84 -46.89
N ALA A 284 -37.97 6.09 -46.76
CA ALA A 284 -39.37 6.48 -46.64
C ALA A 284 -39.71 7.60 -47.63
N ASP A 285 -40.85 7.45 -48.33
CA ASP A 285 -41.37 8.48 -49.22
C ASP A 285 -42.40 9.33 -48.48
N TYR A 286 -42.26 10.67 -48.57
CA TYR A 286 -43.22 11.61 -47.99
C TYR A 286 -43.75 12.56 -49.06
N THR A 287 -45.07 12.64 -49.21
CA THR A 287 -45.73 13.56 -50.15
C THR A 287 -46.33 14.72 -49.37
N ILE A 288 -45.89 15.95 -49.67
CA ILE A 288 -46.47 17.18 -49.09
C ILE A 288 -47.46 17.75 -50.11
N THR A 289 -48.74 17.76 -49.76
CA THR A 289 -49.78 18.43 -50.55
C THR A 289 -49.99 19.84 -50.00
N ILE A 290 -49.65 20.86 -50.79
CA ILE A 290 -49.96 22.26 -50.44
C ILE A 290 -51.36 22.59 -50.97
N PRO A 291 -52.28 23.11 -50.14
CA PRO A 291 -53.59 23.56 -50.59
C PRO A 291 -53.46 24.65 -51.67
N GLN A 292 -54.38 24.65 -52.64
CA GLN A 292 -54.44 25.63 -53.72
C GLN A 292 -54.38 27.09 -53.22
N ILE A 293 -53.52 27.91 -53.85
CA ILE A 293 -53.45 29.36 -53.61
C ILE A 293 -54.29 30.05 -54.71
N PRO A 294 -55.40 30.72 -54.37
CA PRO A 294 -56.22 31.40 -55.38
C PRO A 294 -55.54 32.70 -55.84
N LEU A 295 -55.32 32.85 -57.15
CA LEU A 295 -54.89 34.10 -57.78
C LEU A 295 -56.09 34.80 -58.44
N THR A 296 -56.38 36.03 -58.03
CA THR A 296 -57.41 36.86 -58.66
C THR A 296 -56.77 37.73 -59.73
N ILE A 297 -57.10 37.46 -60.99
CA ILE A 297 -56.67 38.29 -62.14
C ILE A 297 -57.82 39.27 -62.42
N GLY A 298 -57.52 40.55 -62.64
CA GLY A 298 -58.44 41.72 -62.59
C GLY A 298 -59.62 41.77 -63.57
N GLY A 299 -60.36 40.68 -63.75
CA GLY A 299 -61.59 40.58 -64.56
C GLY A 299 -62.58 39.52 -64.07
N GLY A 300 -62.47 39.04 -62.82
CA GLY A 300 -63.47 38.15 -62.19
C GLY A 300 -63.25 36.64 -62.38
N GLY A 301 -62.15 36.21 -63.03
CA GLY A 301 -61.75 34.81 -63.10
C GLY A 301 -60.79 34.42 -61.97
N ILE A 302 -61.06 33.30 -61.29
CA ILE A 302 -60.12 32.68 -60.34
C ILE A 302 -59.28 31.66 -61.13
N LEU A 303 -57.95 31.81 -61.12
CA LEU A 303 -57.03 30.81 -61.64
C LEU A 303 -56.49 29.98 -60.46
N ASN A 304 -56.87 28.70 -60.41
CA ASN A 304 -56.34 27.75 -59.42
C ASN A 304 -55.09 27.06 -59.98
N ILE A 305 -53.94 27.29 -59.37
CA ILE A 305 -52.68 26.63 -59.74
C ILE A 305 -52.37 25.57 -58.68
N PRO A 306 -52.53 24.26 -58.98
CA PRO A 306 -52.06 23.21 -58.08
C PRO A 306 -50.52 23.18 -58.08
N ILE A 307 -49.92 23.18 -56.90
CA ILE A 307 -48.47 22.96 -56.73
C ILE A 307 -48.31 21.61 -56.01
N THR A 308 -47.83 20.60 -56.75
CA THR A 308 -47.45 19.31 -56.18
C THR A 308 -45.93 19.24 -56.10
N GLY A 309 -45.39 19.10 -54.89
CA GLY A 309 -43.98 18.82 -54.66
C GLY A 309 -43.80 17.41 -54.09
N ALA A 310 -42.93 16.61 -54.69
CA ALA A 310 -42.50 15.34 -54.13
C ALA A 310 -41.08 15.49 -53.58
N ILE A 311 -40.84 15.05 -52.34
CA ILE A 311 -39.49 14.85 -51.81
C ILE A 311 -39.22 13.34 -51.89
N THR A 312 -38.54 12.92 -52.94
CA THR A 312 -38.17 11.51 -53.16
C THR A 312 -36.76 11.25 -52.65
N GLY A 313 -36.58 10.15 -51.90
CA GLY A 313 -35.26 9.70 -51.47
C GLY A 313 -34.77 10.27 -50.14
N LEU A 314 -35.65 10.46 -49.16
CA LEU A 314 -35.21 10.72 -47.79
C LEU A 314 -34.63 9.42 -47.19
N THR A 315 -33.30 9.33 -47.15
CA THR A 315 -32.57 8.34 -46.37
C THR A 315 -32.35 8.85 -44.95
N VAL A 316 -32.64 8.01 -43.96
CA VAL A 316 -32.43 8.29 -42.52
C VAL A 316 -31.40 7.32 -41.96
#